data_AF-A0A0A8EWF3-F1
#
_entry.id   AF-A0A0A8EWF3-F1
#
_cell.length_a   1.000
_cell.length_b   1.000
_cell.length_c   1.000
_cell.angle_alpha   90.00
_cell.angle_beta   90.00
_cell.angle_gamma   90.00
#
_symmetry.space_group_name_H-M   'P 1'
#
loop_
_entity.id
_entity.type
_entity.pdbx_description
1 polymer ?
#
loop_
_entity_poly.entity_id
_entity_poly.type
_entity_poly.pdbx_seq_one_letter_code
_entity_poly.pdbx_strand_id
1 'polypeptide(L)'
;MTSRNRPAAVLALAQGRTNGQAAKAAGVSGRTILRWLDDPEFRQEVDGTRTELLHLAVGRLAAASTKAVDALVDALDNERGQARVQAARTLLDACLSLRESLDLEQRLAALETAEGNER
;
A
#
# COMPACT_ATOMS: atom_id res chain seq x y z
N MET A 1 28.77 2.04 5.76
CA MET A 1 28.14 1.73 4.45
C MET A 1 26.66 1.33 4.55
N THR A 2 26.10 1.09 5.73
CA THR A 2 24.70 0.65 5.94
C THR A 2 23.64 1.70 5.59
N SER A 3 23.88 3.00 5.84
CA SER A 3 22.91 4.07 5.57
C SER A 3 22.54 4.21 4.09
N ARG A 4 23.49 4.04 3.15
CA ARG A 4 23.21 4.16 1.71
C ARG A 4 22.37 3.00 1.14
N ASN A 5 22.38 1.85 1.81
CA ASN A 5 21.72 0.63 1.36
C ASN A 5 20.34 0.42 2.02
N ARG A 6 20.10 1.07 3.18
CA ARG A 6 18.85 0.96 3.95
C ARG A 6 17.60 1.36 3.14
N PRO A 7 17.57 2.47 2.38
CA PRO A 7 16.38 2.86 1.62
C PRO A 7 15.94 1.82 0.57
N ALA A 8 16.91 1.16 -0.08
CA ALA A 8 16.61 0.12 -1.06
C ALA A 8 16.00 -1.14 -0.41
N ALA A 9 16.42 -1.48 0.81
CA ALA A 9 15.80 -2.56 1.59
C ALA A 9 14.39 -2.17 2.04
N VAL A 10 14.23 -0.95 2.56
CA VAL A 10 12.93 -0.41 2.99
C VAL A 10 11.92 -0.49 1.87
N LEU A 11 12.24 0.06 0.69
CA LEU A 11 11.36 0.02 -0.48
C LEU A 11 11.03 -1.41 -0.91
N ALA A 12 12.01 -2.30 -0.94
CA ALA A 12 11.79 -3.70 -1.32
C ALA A 12 10.83 -4.42 -0.37
N LEU A 13 10.99 -4.24 0.94
CA LEU A 13 10.13 -4.85 1.96
C LEU A 13 8.74 -4.22 1.98
N ALA A 14 8.64 -2.91 1.77
CA ALA A 14 7.37 -2.19 1.64
C ALA A 14 6.55 -2.73 0.46
N GLN A 15 7.21 -3.08 -0.65
CA GLN A 15 6.61 -3.74 -1.83
C GLN A 15 6.27 -5.24 -1.62
N GLY A 16 6.48 -5.79 -0.42
CA GLY A 16 6.17 -7.20 -0.12
C GLY A 16 7.21 -8.20 -0.61
N ARG A 17 8.43 -7.76 -0.95
CA ARG A 17 9.51 -8.68 -1.33
C ARG A 17 10.03 -9.47 -0.13
N THR A 18 10.57 -10.66 -0.39
CA THR A 18 11.18 -11.49 0.66
C THR A 18 12.47 -10.86 1.20
N ASN A 19 12.90 -11.27 2.40
CA ASN A 19 14.15 -10.80 3.00
C ASN A 19 15.36 -10.99 2.08
N GLY A 20 15.41 -12.09 1.32
CA GLY A 20 16.48 -12.35 0.35
C GLY A 20 16.45 -11.40 -0.85
N GLN A 21 15.25 -11.07 -1.35
CA GLN A 21 15.08 -10.10 -2.42
C GLN A 21 15.40 -8.67 -1.96
N ALA A 22 15.02 -8.31 -0.74
CA ALA A 22 15.39 -7.02 -0.14
C ALA A 22 16.90 -6.92 0.09
N ALA A 23 17.54 -7.99 0.57
CA ALA A 23 18.99 -8.07 0.72
C ALA A 23 19.71 -7.86 -0.62
N LYS A 24 19.24 -8.52 -1.69
CA LYS A 24 19.76 -8.34 -3.05
C LYS A 24 19.56 -6.91 -3.55
N ALA A 25 18.38 -6.32 -3.35
CA ALA A 25 18.08 -4.95 -3.77
C ALA A 25 18.96 -3.91 -3.06
N ALA A 26 19.27 -4.14 -1.78
CA ALA A 26 20.12 -3.28 -0.98
C ALA A 26 21.62 -3.60 -1.06
N GLY A 27 22.02 -4.68 -1.75
CA GLY A 27 23.42 -5.11 -1.78
C GLY A 27 23.98 -5.47 -0.40
N VAL A 28 23.16 -6.09 0.46
CA VAL A 28 23.55 -6.55 1.81
C VAL A 28 23.26 -8.05 1.99
N SER A 29 23.70 -8.62 3.11
CA SER A 29 23.38 -10.02 3.44
C SER A 29 21.96 -10.16 4.03
N GLY A 30 21.34 -11.32 3.89
CA GLY A 30 20.05 -11.62 4.53
C GLY A 30 20.09 -11.48 6.06
N ARG A 31 21.22 -11.80 6.69
CA ARG A 31 21.44 -11.57 8.14
C ARG A 31 21.38 -10.09 8.52
N THR A 32 21.79 -9.20 7.62
CA THR A 32 21.67 -7.74 7.83
C THR A 32 20.21 -7.30 7.80
N ILE A 33 19.42 -7.83 6.85
CA ILE A 33 17.97 -7.55 6.79
C ILE A 33 17.26 -8.05 8.05
N LEU A 34 17.54 -9.28 8.49
CA LEU A 34 16.95 -9.83 9.72
C LEU A 34 17.28 -8.94 10.93
N ARG A 35 18.54 -8.55 11.09
CA ARG A 35 18.96 -7.62 12.16
C ARG A 35 18.28 -6.25 12.06
N TRP A 36 18.02 -5.75 10.87
CA TRP A 36 17.27 -4.51 10.68
C TRP A 36 15.78 -4.70 11.01
N LEU A 37 15.18 -5.86 10.73
CA LEU A 37 13.80 -6.12 11.12
C LEU A 37 13.62 -6.21 12.65
N ASP A 38 14.68 -6.54 13.40
CA ASP A 38 14.67 -6.47 14.86
C ASP A 38 14.65 -5.02 15.39
N ASP A 39 15.07 -4.05 14.58
CA ASP A 39 15.09 -2.62 14.90
C ASP A 39 13.68 -2.00 14.69
N PRO A 40 13.01 -1.48 15.74
CA PRO A 40 11.70 -0.86 15.61
C PRO A 40 11.66 0.33 14.65
N GLU A 41 12.73 1.13 14.56
CA GLU A 41 12.80 2.29 13.67
C GLU A 41 12.77 1.85 12.20
N PHE A 42 13.50 0.78 11.87
CA PHE A 42 13.49 0.23 10.52
C PHE A 42 12.13 -0.36 10.14
N ARG A 43 11.44 -1.04 11.07
CA ARG A 43 10.08 -1.53 10.83
C ARG A 43 9.12 -0.38 10.56
N GLN A 44 9.21 0.70 11.34
CA GLN A 44 8.43 1.91 11.12
C GLN A 44 8.71 2.56 9.75
N GLU A 45 9.97 2.61 9.32
CA GLU A 45 10.33 3.09 7.96
C GLU A 45 9.68 2.22 6.85
N VAL A 46 9.70 0.90 7.01
CA VAL A 46 9.07 -0.05 6.07
C VAL A 46 7.57 0.14 6.01
N ASP A 47 6.92 0.22 7.16
CA ASP A 47 5.47 0.35 7.23
C ASP A 47 5.02 1.73 6.73
N GLY A 48 5.72 2.82 7.08
CA GLY A 48 5.46 4.14 6.52
C GLY A 48 5.59 4.20 5.00
N THR A 49 6.66 3.60 4.45
CA THR A 49 6.84 3.49 3.00
C THR A 49 5.73 2.65 2.35
N ARG A 50 5.26 1.60 3.01
CA ARG A 50 4.13 0.79 2.51
C ARG A 50 2.84 1.59 2.48
N THR A 51 2.55 2.35 3.53
CA THR A 51 1.39 3.24 3.59
C THR A 51 1.42 4.27 2.47
N GLU A 52 2.57 4.88 2.16
CA GLU A 52 2.73 5.79 1.02
C GLU A 52 2.42 5.12 -0.34
N LEU A 53 2.90 3.89 -0.54
CA LEU A 53 2.60 3.11 -1.74
C LEU A 53 1.10 2.80 -1.88
N LEU A 54 0.43 2.50 -0.77
CA LEU A 54 -1.02 2.26 -0.75
C LEU A 54 -1.81 3.54 -1.02
N HIS A 55 -1.42 4.68 -0.46
CA HIS A 55 -2.02 5.98 -0.79
C HIS A 55 -1.93 6.29 -2.28
N LEU A 56 -0.78 6.04 -2.91
CA LEU A 56 -0.62 6.19 -4.36
C LEU A 56 -1.55 5.24 -5.14
N ALA A 57 -1.69 4.00 -4.70
CA ALA A 57 -2.59 3.04 -5.33
C ALA A 57 -4.06 3.49 -5.24
N VAL A 58 -4.50 3.97 -4.08
CA VAL A 58 -5.84 4.54 -3.89
C VAL A 58 -6.07 5.74 -4.79
N GLY A 59 -5.11 6.66 -4.90
CA GLY A 59 -5.22 7.79 -5.82
C GLY A 59 -5.41 7.36 -7.27
N ARG A 60 -4.70 6.31 -7.71
CA ARG A 60 -4.87 5.74 -9.06
C ARG A 60 -6.22 5.06 -9.25
N LEU A 61 -6.70 4.32 -8.26
CA LEU A 61 -8.03 3.71 -8.27
C LEU A 61 -9.13 4.77 -8.32
N ALA A 62 -9.01 5.83 -7.52
CA ALA A 62 -9.95 6.95 -7.50
C ALA A 62 -10.01 7.65 -8.87
N ALA A 63 -8.86 7.92 -9.50
CA ALA A 63 -8.83 8.49 -10.85
C ALA A 63 -9.48 7.57 -11.90
N ALA A 64 -9.33 6.25 -11.76
CA ALA A 64 -9.94 5.27 -12.66
C ALA A 64 -11.43 5.01 -12.37
N SER A 65 -11.93 5.39 -11.19
CA SER A 65 -13.31 5.15 -10.76
C SER A 65 -14.33 5.84 -11.67
N THR A 66 -14.04 7.05 -12.16
CA THR A 66 -14.91 7.76 -13.12
C THR A 66 -15.16 6.92 -14.37
N LYS A 67 -14.09 6.35 -14.95
CA LYS A 67 -14.18 5.47 -16.12
C LYS A 67 -14.95 4.18 -15.83
N ALA A 68 -14.82 3.64 -14.61
CA ALA A 68 -15.58 2.47 -14.20
C ALA A 68 -17.08 2.80 -14.10
N VAL A 69 -17.45 3.95 -13.54
CA VAL A 69 -18.84 4.43 -13.50
C VAL A 69 -19.39 4.62 -14.90
N ASP A 70 -18.66 5.29 -15.81
CA ASP A 70 -19.09 5.47 -17.20
C ASP A 70 -19.37 4.13 -17.88
N ALA A 71 -18.52 3.13 -17.66
CA ALA A 71 -18.71 1.78 -18.20
C ALA A 71 -19.97 1.08 -17.66
N LEU A 72 -20.36 1.35 -16.41
CA LEU A 72 -21.60 0.82 -15.82
C LEU A 72 -22.83 1.55 -16.33
N VAL A 73 -22.75 2.88 -16.51
CA VAL A 73 -23.82 3.69 -17.10
C VAL A 73 -24.09 3.26 -18.55
N ASP A 74 -23.04 3.14 -19.36
CA ASP A 74 -23.13 2.66 -20.75
C ASP A 74 -23.84 1.30 -20.85
N ALA A 75 -23.65 0.43 -19.86
CA ALA A 75 -24.19 -0.92 -19.83
C ALA A 75 -25.69 -0.97 -19.50
N LEU A 76 -26.27 0.12 -18.98
CA LEU A 76 -27.73 0.23 -18.78
C LEU A 76 -28.47 0.25 -20.11
N ASP A 77 -27.87 0.87 -21.12
CA ASP A 77 -28.45 1.03 -22.46
C ASP A 77 -27.94 -0.03 -23.45
N ASN A 78 -26.84 -0.72 -23.13
CA ASN A 78 -26.17 -1.67 -24.02
C ASN A 78 -25.74 -2.94 -23.28
N GLU A 79 -26.39 -4.08 -23.53
CA GLU A 79 -26.07 -5.37 -22.88
C GLU A 79 -24.73 -6.01 -23.30
N ARG A 80 -23.86 -5.29 -24.02
CA ARG A 80 -22.57 -5.82 -24.49
C ARG A 80 -21.46 -5.51 -23.49
N GLY A 81 -20.70 -6.56 -23.13
CA GLY A 81 -19.43 -6.39 -22.41
C GLY A 81 -19.48 -6.71 -20.91
N GLN A 82 -20.02 -7.87 -20.54
CA GLN A 82 -20.00 -8.40 -19.16
C GLN A 82 -18.61 -8.34 -18.51
N ALA A 83 -17.54 -8.61 -19.26
CA ALA A 83 -16.17 -8.49 -18.76
C ALA A 83 -15.79 -7.05 -18.38
N ARG A 84 -16.28 -6.04 -19.12
CA ARG A 84 -16.05 -4.61 -18.83
C ARG A 84 -16.81 -4.20 -17.57
N VAL A 85 -18.07 -4.62 -17.44
CA VAL A 85 -18.90 -4.39 -16.24
C VAL A 85 -18.26 -5.02 -15.01
N GLN A 86 -17.80 -6.28 -15.12
CA GLN A 86 -17.13 -6.97 -14.02
C GLN A 86 -15.83 -6.27 -13.60
N ALA A 87 -15.01 -5.85 -14.56
CA ALA A 87 -13.78 -5.10 -14.27
C ALA A 87 -14.08 -3.76 -13.58
N ALA A 88 -15.11 -3.03 -14.03
CA ALA A 88 -15.54 -1.78 -13.41
C ALA A 88 -16.00 -2.00 -11.97
N ARG A 89 -16.82 -3.02 -11.71
CA ARG A 89 -17.28 -3.38 -10.37
C ARG A 89 -16.11 -3.75 -9.45
N THR A 90 -15.23 -4.64 -9.90
CA THR A 90 -14.04 -5.04 -9.12
C THR A 90 -13.15 -3.83 -8.77
N LEU A 91 -12.99 -2.88 -9.70
CA LEU A 91 -12.21 -1.67 -9.45
C LEU A 91 -12.85 -0.78 -8.39
N LEU A 92 -14.17 -0.56 -8.47
CA LEU A 92 -14.90 0.27 -7.50
C LEU A 92 -14.90 -0.37 -6.11
N ASP A 93 -15.11 -1.69 -6.04
CA ASP A 93 -15.05 -2.45 -4.78
C ASP A 93 -13.65 -2.34 -4.14
N ALA A 94 -12.58 -2.52 -4.94
CA ALA A 94 -11.21 -2.38 -4.46
C ALA A 94 -10.88 -0.94 -4.02
N CYS A 95 -11.38 0.07 -4.75
CA CYS A 95 -11.19 1.47 -4.39
C CYS A 95 -11.84 1.81 -3.05
N LEU A 96 -13.07 1.32 -2.81
CA LEU A 96 -13.79 1.56 -1.57
C LEU A 96 -13.07 0.87 -0.40
N SER A 97 -12.74 -0.42 -0.56
CA SER A 97 -12.10 -1.22 0.49
C SER A 97 -10.73 -0.66 0.89
N LEU A 98 -9.84 -0.34 -0.05
CA LEU A 98 -8.52 0.20 0.29
C LEU A 98 -8.61 1.59 0.94
N ARG A 99 -9.56 2.44 0.50
CA ARG A 99 -9.78 3.75 1.11
C ARG A 99 -10.22 3.62 2.56
N GLU A 100 -11.15 2.71 2.84
CA GLU A 100 -11.62 2.44 4.20
C GLU A 100 -10.50 1.92 5.10
N SER A 101 -9.67 0.98 4.61
CA SER A 101 -8.52 0.48 5.36
C SER A 101 -7.55 1.60 5.75
N LEU A 102 -7.20 2.50 4.82
CA LEU A 102 -6.28 3.61 5.09
C LEU A 102 -6.87 4.66 6.04
N ASP A 103 -8.18 4.98 5.93
CA ASP A 103 -8.85 5.89 6.88
C ASP A 103 -8.84 5.32 8.30
N LEU A 104 -9.14 4.02 8.43
CA LEU A 104 -9.12 3.35 9.73
C LEU A 104 -7.72 3.30 10.33
N GLU A 105 -6.69 2.98 9.54
CA GLU A 105 -5.29 3.01 9.99
C GLU A 105 -4.87 4.41 10.46
N GLN A 106 -5.22 5.47 9.73
CA GLN A 106 -4.93 6.85 10.12
C GLN A 106 -5.64 7.24 11.42
N ARG A 107 -6.91 6.88 11.56
CA ARG A 107 -7.69 7.16 12.77
C ARG A 107 -7.17 6.41 13.98
N LEU A 108 -6.77 5.14 13.82
CA LEU A 108 -6.14 4.36 14.88
C LEU A 108 -4.81 4.97 15.32
N ALA A 109 -3.92 5.31 14.37
CA ALA A 109 -2.65 5.94 14.69
C ALA A 109 -2.81 7.30 15.41
N ALA A 110 -3.82 8.08 15.04
CA ALA A 110 -4.17 9.33 15.72
C ALA A 110 -4.62 9.10 17.18
N LEU A 111 -5.42 8.06 17.42
CA LEU A 111 -5.88 7.70 18.78
C LEU A 111 -4.74 7.15 19.64
N GLU A 112 -3.90 6.26 19.11
CA GLU A 112 -2.74 5.71 19.81
C GLU A 112 -1.75 6.82 20.22
N THR A 113 -1.58 7.83 19.36
CA THR A 113 -0.75 9.00 19.66
C THR A 113 -1.38 9.86 20.76
N ALA A 114 -2.72 10.04 20.75
CA ALA A 114 -3.43 10.81 21.75
C ALA A 114 -3.35 10.14 23.14
N GLU A 115 -3.59 8.83 23.24
CA GLU A 115 -3.50 8.10 24.50
C GLU A 115 -2.07 7.99 25.04
N GLY A 116 -1.08 7.91 24.14
CA GLY A 116 0.34 7.90 24.51
C GLY A 116 0.86 9.22 25.07
N ASN A 117 0.22 10.35 24.73
CA ASN A 117 0.56 11.69 25.24
C ASN A 117 -0.10 12.02 26.60
N GLU A 118 -1.08 11.22 27.03
CA GLU A 118 -1.79 11.40 28.31
C GLU A 118 -1.19 10.58 29.47
N ARG A 119 -0.11 9.81 29.21
CA ARG A 119 0.63 9.02 30.22
C ARG A 119 2.01 9.59 30.48
#